data_AF-A0A7S0B0G5-F1
#
_entry.id   AF-A0A7S0B0G5-F1
#
_cell.length_a   1.000
_cell.length_b   1.000
_cell.length_c   1.000
_cell.angle_alpha   90.00
_cell.angle_beta   90.00
_cell.angle_gamma   90.00
#
_symmetry.space_group_name_H-M   'P 1'
#
loop_
_entity.id
_entity.type
_entity.pdbx_description
1 polymer ?
#
loop_
_entity_poly.entity_id
_entity_poly.type
_entity_poly.pdbx_seq_one_letter_code
_entity_poly.pdbx_strand_id
1 'polypeptide(L)'
;IPEDNRVTKLKGVREFVGGGSCSKLLFEVEYERGSEGLHTKLFAKIPSPLSDQTSSDRMNTSVVQQGAEVNEINAYRLLESRYPFRIPQYYFGDMSNETTNWILIIERILFGEQQGSSMLDPAYDKMKDWELKGSAHEYYHLLVRSGAQLAGMYKAERLAPLRVLDKFFDPGIRRPEMWGVSPDSTGISDAELSVKIRLGVDFVENT
;
A
#
# COMPACT_ATOMS: atom_id res chain seq x y z
N ILE A 1 -17.68 8.03 -9.84
CA ILE A 1 -18.10 9.33 -10.41
C ILE A 1 -19.59 9.29 -10.70
N PRO A 2 -20.32 10.42 -10.80
CA PRO A 2 -21.73 10.40 -11.21
C PRO A 2 -21.91 9.64 -12.54
N GLU A 3 -22.96 8.84 -12.66
CA GLU A 3 -23.18 7.95 -13.82
C GLU A 3 -23.27 8.69 -15.16
N ASP A 4 -23.74 9.94 -15.12
CA ASP A 4 -23.92 10.81 -16.29
C ASP A 4 -22.71 11.71 -16.57
N ASN A 5 -21.59 11.45 -15.90
CA ASN A 5 -20.37 12.24 -16.01
C ASN A 5 -19.20 11.35 -16.49
N ARG A 6 -18.17 11.99 -17.04
CA ARG A 6 -16.98 11.31 -17.56
C ARG A 6 -15.74 12.17 -17.45
N VAL A 7 -14.60 11.51 -17.42
CA VAL A 7 -13.31 12.17 -17.61
C VAL A 7 -13.18 12.58 -19.08
N THR A 8 -12.92 13.85 -19.34
CA THR A 8 -12.73 14.41 -20.69
C THR A 8 -11.27 14.60 -21.03
N LYS A 9 -10.42 14.81 -20.01
CA LYS A 9 -8.98 15.00 -20.19
C LYS A 9 -8.20 14.49 -19.00
N LEU A 10 -7.01 13.97 -19.30
CA LEU A 10 -6.02 13.56 -18.32
C LEU A 10 -4.76 14.40 -18.52
N LYS A 11 -4.19 14.91 -17.42
CA LYS A 11 -3.11 15.90 -17.40
C LYS A 11 -2.04 15.52 -16.40
N GLY A 12 -0.82 16.00 -16.65
CA GLY A 12 0.25 16.03 -15.65
C GLY A 12 0.63 14.66 -15.07
N VAL A 13 0.50 13.59 -15.87
CA VAL A 13 0.91 12.25 -15.45
C VAL A 13 2.40 12.25 -15.19
N ARG A 14 2.78 11.88 -13.98
CA ARG A 14 4.17 11.70 -13.59
C ARG A 14 4.29 10.62 -12.56
N GLU A 15 5.42 9.94 -12.58
CA GLU A 15 5.76 8.98 -11.54
C GLU A 15 6.03 9.69 -10.21
N PHE A 16 5.58 9.07 -9.13
CA PHE A 16 5.90 9.44 -7.76
C PHE A 16 6.89 8.41 -7.20
N VAL A 17 8.12 8.86 -6.99
CA VAL A 17 9.19 8.03 -6.44
C VAL A 17 9.03 7.98 -4.93
N GLY A 18 8.58 6.83 -4.41
CA GLY A 18 8.43 6.60 -2.97
C GLY A 18 8.04 5.15 -2.66
N GLY A 19 8.92 4.40 -1.99
CA GLY A 19 8.75 2.96 -1.71
C GLY A 19 8.88 2.05 -2.94
N GLY A 20 9.19 0.76 -2.75
CA GLY A 20 9.65 -0.13 -3.84
C GLY A 20 8.70 -1.22 -4.33
N SER A 21 7.46 -1.32 -3.84
CA SER A 21 6.58 -2.45 -4.22
C SER A 21 5.81 -2.26 -5.53
N CYS A 22 5.68 -1.04 -6.02
CA CYS A 22 4.84 -0.72 -7.18
C CYS A 22 5.19 0.64 -7.75
N SER A 23 4.88 0.84 -9.02
CA SER A 23 4.88 2.17 -9.64
C SER A 23 3.67 2.98 -9.16
N LYS A 24 3.92 4.26 -8.90
CA LYS A 24 2.94 5.20 -8.33
C LYS A 24 2.86 6.39 -9.25
N LEU A 25 1.65 6.81 -9.60
CA LEU A 25 1.43 7.90 -10.55
C LEU A 25 0.62 9.01 -9.88
N LEU A 26 1.07 10.24 -10.08
CA LEU A 26 0.27 11.44 -9.81
C LEU A 26 -0.25 11.95 -11.13
N PHE A 27 -1.54 12.28 -11.19
CA PHE A 27 -2.16 12.83 -12.39
C PHE A 27 -3.37 13.68 -12.03
N GLU A 28 -3.82 14.46 -13.00
CA GLU A 28 -5.00 15.30 -12.88
C GLU A 28 -6.02 14.91 -13.95
N VAL A 29 -7.29 15.04 -13.61
CA VAL A 29 -8.40 14.76 -14.51
C VAL A 29 -9.33 15.97 -14.60
N GLU A 30 -9.84 16.20 -15.80
CA GLU A 30 -10.97 17.10 -16.04
C GLU A 30 -12.20 16.25 -16.29
N TYR A 31 -13.29 16.62 -15.64
CA TYR A 31 -14.58 16.00 -15.86
C TYR A 31 -15.41 16.86 -16.80
N GLU A 32 -16.33 16.24 -17.53
CA GLU A 32 -17.30 16.95 -18.37
C GLU A 32 -18.14 17.92 -17.52
N ARG A 33 -18.50 17.50 -16.30
CA ARG A 33 -19.20 18.33 -15.32
C ARG A 33 -18.44 18.29 -13.99
N GLY A 34 -18.13 19.44 -13.41
CA GLY A 34 -17.64 19.50 -12.03
C GLY A 34 -18.75 19.14 -11.05
N SER A 35 -18.41 18.55 -9.91
CA SER A 35 -19.34 18.37 -8.79
C SER A 35 -18.63 18.58 -7.46
N GLU A 36 -19.37 19.04 -6.46
CA GLU A 36 -18.84 19.16 -5.10
C GLU A 36 -18.37 17.79 -4.59
N GLY A 37 -17.20 17.76 -3.94
CA GLY A 37 -16.57 16.52 -3.47
C GLY A 37 -15.89 15.66 -4.54
N LEU A 38 -15.88 16.06 -5.82
CA LEU A 38 -15.21 15.31 -6.88
C LEU A 38 -13.75 15.77 -7.05
N HIS A 39 -12.82 14.94 -6.59
CA HIS A 39 -11.38 15.18 -6.70
C HIS A 39 -10.90 15.15 -8.15
N THR A 40 -10.13 16.17 -8.53
CA THR A 40 -9.48 16.31 -9.84
C THR A 40 -8.01 15.90 -9.82
N LYS A 41 -7.37 15.88 -8.64
CA LYS A 41 -6.02 15.38 -8.45
C LYS A 41 -6.10 13.96 -7.92
N LEU A 42 -5.58 13.00 -8.69
CA LEU A 42 -5.68 11.57 -8.40
C LEU A 42 -4.29 10.94 -8.26
N PHE A 43 -4.29 9.81 -7.58
CA PHE A 43 -3.13 8.97 -7.36
C PHE A 43 -3.45 7.56 -7.82
N ALA A 44 -2.56 6.97 -8.61
CA ALA A 44 -2.68 5.57 -9.02
C ALA A 44 -1.51 4.75 -8.51
N LYS A 45 -1.81 3.52 -8.13
CA LYS A 45 -0.84 2.44 -7.98
C LYS A 45 -1.06 1.43 -9.09
N ILE A 46 0.03 1.02 -9.72
CA ILE A 46 0.07 -0.03 -10.72
C ILE A 46 1.31 -0.88 -10.46
N PRO A 47 1.34 -2.14 -10.90
CA PRO A 47 2.54 -2.93 -10.75
C PRO A 47 3.71 -2.30 -11.49
N SER A 48 4.91 -2.52 -10.96
CA SER A 48 6.14 -2.09 -11.63
C SER A 48 6.20 -2.68 -13.04
N PRO A 49 6.71 -1.94 -14.04
CA PRO A 49 6.88 -2.47 -15.39
C PRO A 49 7.68 -3.78 -15.36
N LEU A 50 7.39 -4.70 -16.28
CA LEU A 50 8.27 -5.84 -16.49
C LEU A 50 9.40 -5.39 -17.42
N SER A 51 10.43 -4.77 -16.83
CA SER A 51 11.63 -4.27 -17.51
C SER A 51 12.89 -4.82 -16.85
N ASP A 52 14.04 -4.72 -17.50
CA ASP A 52 15.32 -5.21 -16.94
C ASP A 52 15.60 -4.63 -15.54
N GLN A 53 15.25 -3.36 -15.30
CA GLN A 53 15.51 -2.65 -14.04
C GLN A 53 14.54 -3.02 -12.91
N THR A 54 13.31 -3.42 -13.24
CA THR A 54 12.22 -3.62 -12.27
C THR A 54 11.67 -5.04 -12.27
N SER A 55 12.27 -5.94 -13.04
CA SER A 55 11.84 -7.33 -13.21
C SER A 55 11.81 -8.09 -11.89
N SER A 56 12.83 -7.94 -11.03
CA SER A 56 12.88 -8.56 -9.71
C SER A 56 11.75 -8.08 -8.80
N ASP A 57 11.48 -6.77 -8.78
CA ASP A 57 10.42 -6.18 -7.95
C ASP A 57 9.04 -6.62 -8.44
N ARG A 58 8.84 -6.61 -9.77
CA ARG A 58 7.64 -7.11 -10.42
C ARG A 58 7.39 -8.58 -10.09
N MET A 59 8.42 -9.43 -10.19
CA MET A 59 8.30 -10.85 -9.87
C MET A 59 8.02 -11.09 -8.38
N ASN A 60 8.72 -10.37 -7.49
CA ASN A 60 8.49 -10.49 -6.06
C ASN A 60 7.04 -10.12 -5.70
N THR A 61 6.55 -8.98 -6.15
CA THR A 61 5.18 -8.53 -5.84
C THR A 61 4.12 -9.38 -6.51
N SER A 62 4.34 -9.77 -7.76
CA SER A 62 3.31 -10.42 -8.58
C SER A 62 3.32 -11.94 -8.49
N VAL A 63 4.31 -12.56 -7.84
CA VAL A 63 4.38 -14.02 -7.67
C VAL A 63 4.59 -14.40 -6.21
N VAL A 64 5.56 -13.78 -5.54
CA VAL A 64 5.95 -14.18 -4.18
C VAL A 64 5.04 -13.58 -3.10
N GLN A 65 4.62 -12.33 -3.29
CA GLN A 65 3.84 -11.56 -2.31
C GLN A 65 2.38 -11.31 -2.75
N GLN A 66 1.86 -12.13 -3.67
CA GLN A 66 0.54 -11.96 -4.24
C GLN A 66 -0.55 -11.77 -3.18
N GLY A 67 -1.50 -10.88 -3.48
CA GLY A 67 -2.74 -10.72 -2.74
C GLY A 67 -2.76 -9.54 -1.78
N ALA A 68 -1.61 -8.90 -1.52
CA ALA A 68 -1.57 -7.65 -0.76
C ALA A 68 -2.38 -6.53 -1.46
N GLU A 69 -2.33 -6.49 -2.79
CA GLU A 69 -3.01 -5.52 -3.64
C GLU A 69 -4.52 -5.76 -3.68
N VAL A 70 -4.95 -7.02 -3.71
CA VAL A 70 -6.37 -7.40 -3.60
C VAL A 70 -6.93 -6.94 -2.26
N ASN A 71 -6.18 -7.18 -1.18
CA ASN A 71 -6.56 -6.74 0.15
C ASN A 71 -6.64 -5.20 0.23
N GLU A 72 -5.69 -4.48 -0.37
CA GLU A 72 -5.73 -3.02 -0.42
C GLU A 72 -6.94 -2.51 -1.23
N ILE A 73 -7.17 -3.03 -2.45
CA ILE A 73 -8.33 -2.67 -3.28
C ILE A 73 -9.64 -2.96 -2.54
N ASN A 74 -9.76 -4.13 -1.89
CA ASN A 74 -10.95 -4.50 -1.11
C ASN A 74 -11.14 -3.60 0.12
N ALA A 75 -10.06 -3.22 0.81
CA ALA A 75 -10.12 -2.30 1.94
C ALA A 75 -10.74 -0.96 1.52
N TYR A 76 -10.27 -0.38 0.41
CA TYR A 76 -10.87 0.84 -0.14
C TYR A 76 -12.32 0.60 -0.59
N ARG A 77 -12.56 -0.41 -1.44
CA ARG A 77 -13.88 -0.65 -2.04
C ARG A 77 -14.98 -0.98 -1.03
N LEU A 78 -14.65 -1.72 0.03
CA LEU A 78 -15.64 -2.30 0.95
C LEU A 78 -15.70 -1.59 2.30
N LEU A 79 -14.60 -1.00 2.76
CA LEU A 79 -14.45 -0.52 4.15
C LEU A 79 -14.24 0.98 4.29
N GLU A 80 -14.12 1.74 3.18
CA GLU A 80 -13.91 3.20 3.21
C GLU A 80 -14.85 3.94 4.16
N SER A 81 -16.15 3.62 4.12
CA SER A 81 -17.18 4.26 4.96
C SER A 81 -17.22 3.75 6.41
N ARG A 82 -16.36 2.79 6.77
CA ARG A 82 -16.40 2.07 8.06
C ARG A 82 -15.18 2.28 8.93
N TYR A 83 -14.07 2.75 8.37
CA TYR A 83 -12.87 3.01 9.16
C TYR A 83 -13.12 4.10 10.23
N PRO A 84 -12.47 4.01 11.40
CA PRO A 84 -12.57 5.04 12.45
C PRO A 84 -11.80 6.32 12.10
N PHE A 85 -11.16 6.36 10.94
CA PHE A 85 -10.39 7.48 10.42
C PHE A 85 -10.63 7.59 8.91
N ARG A 86 -10.41 8.79 8.37
CA ARG A 86 -10.52 9.05 6.92
C ARG A 86 -9.38 8.36 6.18
N ILE A 87 -9.70 7.69 5.08
CA ILE A 87 -8.75 7.22 4.09
C ILE A 87 -8.96 8.02 2.78
N PRO A 88 -8.00 7.99 1.82
CA PRO A 88 -8.21 8.58 0.50
C PRO A 88 -9.45 8.03 -0.19
N GLN A 89 -10.21 8.87 -0.87
CA GLN A 89 -11.43 8.41 -1.53
C GLN A 89 -11.13 7.40 -2.65
N TYR A 90 -11.88 6.29 -2.70
CA TYR A 90 -11.79 5.28 -3.76
C TYR A 90 -12.47 5.74 -5.05
N TYR A 91 -11.77 5.58 -6.18
CA TYR A 91 -12.32 5.87 -7.50
C TYR A 91 -12.48 4.62 -8.35
N PHE A 92 -11.43 3.81 -8.42
CA PHE A 92 -11.43 2.60 -9.23
C PHE A 92 -10.35 1.65 -8.72
N GLY A 93 -10.55 0.35 -8.88
CA GLY A 93 -9.51 -0.63 -8.66
C GLY A 93 -9.93 -1.99 -9.15
N ASP A 94 -9.00 -2.68 -9.81
CA ASP A 94 -9.24 -3.97 -10.43
C ASP A 94 -7.94 -4.79 -10.49
N MET A 95 -8.09 -6.11 -10.57
CA MET A 95 -6.98 -7.04 -10.71
C MET A 95 -7.33 -8.17 -11.67
N SER A 96 -6.43 -8.43 -12.62
CA SER A 96 -6.47 -9.60 -13.49
C SER A 96 -5.72 -10.75 -12.82
N ASN A 97 -6.45 -11.81 -12.44
CA ASN A 97 -5.84 -13.05 -11.96
C ASN A 97 -4.97 -13.75 -13.02
N GLU A 98 -5.29 -13.56 -14.30
CA GLU A 98 -4.55 -14.17 -15.41
C GLU A 98 -3.18 -13.53 -15.61
N THR A 99 -3.12 -12.20 -15.55
CA THR A 99 -1.90 -11.45 -15.89
C THR A 99 -1.18 -10.88 -14.68
N THR A 100 -1.75 -11.01 -13.48
CA THR A 100 -1.31 -10.36 -12.24
C THR A 100 -1.16 -8.84 -12.36
N ASN A 101 -1.77 -8.25 -13.39
CA ASN A 101 -1.88 -6.81 -13.52
C ASN A 101 -3.00 -6.32 -12.63
N TRP A 102 -2.81 -5.12 -12.09
CA TRP A 102 -3.79 -4.48 -11.25
C TRP A 102 -3.65 -2.98 -11.37
N ILE A 103 -4.70 -2.28 -10.95
CA ILE A 103 -4.69 -0.83 -10.83
C ILE A 103 -5.52 -0.45 -9.62
N LEU A 104 -5.09 0.57 -8.90
CA LEU A 104 -5.85 1.23 -7.85
C LEU A 104 -5.75 2.73 -8.08
N ILE A 105 -6.89 3.40 -8.24
CA ILE A 105 -7.02 4.85 -8.38
C ILE A 105 -7.78 5.39 -7.18
N ILE A 106 -7.16 6.35 -6.49
CA ILE A 106 -7.68 6.99 -5.28
C ILE A 106 -7.47 8.51 -5.33
N GLU A 107 -8.12 9.23 -4.42
CA GLU A 107 -7.83 10.63 -4.12
C GLU A 107 -6.33 10.83 -3.88
N ARG A 108 -5.74 11.88 -4.49
CA ARG A 108 -4.40 12.31 -4.13
C ARG A 108 -4.46 13.16 -2.86
N ILE A 109 -3.82 12.68 -1.81
CA ILE A 109 -3.60 13.48 -0.59
C ILE A 109 -2.53 14.53 -0.83
N LEU A 110 -2.84 15.79 -0.50
CA LEU A 110 -1.95 16.94 -0.67
C LEU A 110 -1.13 17.16 0.61
N PHE A 111 -0.25 16.21 0.90
CA PHE A 111 0.63 16.27 2.08
C PHE A 111 1.40 17.60 2.14
N GLY A 112 1.51 18.18 3.34
CA GLY A 112 2.16 19.46 3.56
C GLY A 112 1.36 20.69 3.11
N GLU A 113 0.18 20.51 2.50
CA GLU A 113 -0.70 21.61 2.09
C GLU A 113 -1.83 21.85 3.11
N GLN A 114 -2.36 23.08 3.11
CA GLN A 114 -3.53 23.44 3.89
C GLN A 114 -4.79 22.85 3.24
N GLN A 115 -5.60 22.10 4.00
CA GLN A 115 -6.89 21.57 3.57
C GLN A 115 -7.99 22.00 4.55
N GLY A 116 -8.82 22.95 4.13
CA GLY A 116 -9.81 23.58 5.02
C GLY A 116 -9.15 24.32 6.18
N SER A 117 -9.57 24.02 7.41
CA SER A 117 -9.01 24.62 8.63
C SER A 117 -7.73 23.95 9.13
N SER A 118 -7.25 22.90 8.49
CA SER A 118 -6.15 22.07 8.99
C SER A 118 -5.01 21.98 7.97
N MET A 119 -3.77 22.01 8.46
CA MET A 119 -2.58 21.72 7.66
C MET A 119 -2.32 20.22 7.70
N LEU A 120 -2.20 19.57 6.54
CA LEU A 120 -1.76 18.18 6.50
C LEU A 120 -0.26 18.12 6.77
N ASP A 121 0.16 17.08 7.47
CA ASP A 121 1.59 16.84 7.62
C ASP A 121 2.25 16.52 6.28
N PRO A 122 3.55 16.83 6.15
CA PRO A 122 4.29 16.41 4.97
C PRO A 122 4.37 14.87 4.93
N ALA A 123 4.61 14.32 3.74
CA ALA A 123 4.91 12.92 3.58
C ALA A 123 6.36 12.67 4.03
N TYR A 124 6.55 12.37 5.31
CA TYR A 124 7.87 12.08 5.87
C TYR A 124 8.52 10.86 5.23
N ASP A 125 9.82 10.94 5.02
CA ASP A 125 10.61 9.79 4.58
C ASP A 125 10.72 8.75 5.70
N LYS A 126 11.02 7.50 5.31
CA LYS A 126 11.19 6.41 6.26
C LYS A 126 12.34 6.73 7.23
N MET A 127 12.13 6.38 8.50
CA MET A 127 13.13 6.53 9.57
C MET A 127 13.54 8.00 9.79
N LYS A 128 12.62 8.96 9.59
CA LYS A 128 12.86 10.41 9.78
C LYS A 128 12.04 11.00 10.92
N ASP A 129 11.87 10.26 12.02
CA ASP A 129 11.01 10.67 13.14
C ASP A 129 11.42 12.02 13.77
N TRP A 130 12.67 12.44 13.62
CA TRP A 130 13.15 13.75 14.07
C TRP A 130 12.60 14.93 13.25
N GLU A 131 11.97 14.67 12.10
CA GLU A 131 11.36 15.70 11.24
C GLU A 131 9.88 15.95 11.60
N LEU A 132 9.30 15.13 12.48
CA LEU A 132 7.92 15.29 12.94
C LEU A 132 7.72 16.66 13.60
N LYS A 133 6.61 17.34 13.27
CA LYS A 133 6.30 18.68 13.81
C LYS A 133 6.01 18.66 15.32
N GLY A 134 5.51 17.54 15.83
CA GLY A 134 5.25 17.28 17.24
C GLY A 134 6.23 16.27 17.84
N SER A 135 5.94 15.80 19.04
CA SER A 135 6.72 14.73 19.64
C SER A 135 6.44 13.40 18.94
N ALA A 136 7.47 12.56 18.78
CA ALA A 136 7.29 11.20 18.25
C ALA A 136 6.23 10.43 19.06
N HIS A 137 6.15 10.67 20.38
CA HIS A 137 5.15 10.07 21.26
C HIS A 137 3.71 10.36 20.80
N GLU A 138 3.38 11.58 20.39
CA GLU A 138 2.02 11.94 19.93
C GLU A 138 1.63 11.15 18.68
N TYR A 139 2.53 11.02 17.71
CA TYR A 139 2.31 10.25 16.48
C TYR A 139 2.13 8.76 16.79
N TYR A 140 3.04 8.19 17.58
CA TYR A 140 2.93 6.78 17.96
C TYR A 140 1.67 6.48 18.77
N HIS A 141 1.32 7.36 19.71
CA HIS A 141 0.08 7.23 20.47
C HIS A 141 -1.15 7.31 19.56
N LEU A 142 -1.20 8.24 18.61
CA LEU A 142 -2.28 8.35 17.63
C LEU A 142 -2.41 7.09 16.77
N LEU A 143 -1.30 6.58 16.23
CA LEU A 143 -1.27 5.37 15.40
C LEU A 143 -1.74 4.15 16.19
N VAL A 144 -1.20 3.93 17.40
CA VAL A 144 -1.58 2.81 18.27
C VAL A 144 -3.05 2.90 18.68
N ARG A 145 -3.52 4.09 19.07
CA ARG A 145 -4.92 4.31 19.44
C ARG A 145 -5.87 4.03 18.28
N SER A 146 -5.55 4.52 17.08
CA SER A 146 -6.38 4.34 15.88
C SER A 146 -6.41 2.87 15.46
N GLY A 147 -5.26 2.19 15.52
CA GLY A 147 -5.17 0.74 15.29
C GLY A 147 -5.95 -0.08 16.32
N ALA A 148 -5.89 0.28 17.60
CA ALA A 148 -6.65 -0.36 18.67
C ALA A 148 -8.16 -0.17 18.49
N GLN A 149 -8.60 1.03 18.08
CA GLN A 149 -10.01 1.29 17.73
C GLN A 149 -10.47 0.40 16.57
N LEU A 150 -9.67 0.33 15.49
CA LEU A 150 -9.98 -0.51 14.35
C LEU A 150 -10.05 -2.00 14.75
N ALA A 151 -9.09 -2.49 15.54
CA ALA A 151 -9.08 -3.86 16.04
C ALA A 151 -10.28 -4.16 16.94
N GLY A 152 -10.69 -3.21 17.79
CA GLY A 152 -11.90 -3.30 18.59
C GLY A 152 -13.16 -3.36 17.72
N MET A 153 -13.25 -2.54 16.68
CA MET A 153 -14.36 -2.59 15.72
C MET A 153 -14.42 -3.90 14.94
N TYR A 154 -13.27 -4.47 14.55
CA TYR A 154 -13.19 -5.79 13.92
C TYR A 154 -13.71 -6.89 14.87
N LYS A 155 -13.18 -6.97 16.09
CA LYS A 155 -13.57 -7.99 17.08
C LYS A 155 -15.03 -7.88 17.52
N ALA A 156 -15.58 -6.68 17.52
CA ALA A 156 -16.99 -6.43 17.83
C ALA A 156 -17.91 -6.53 16.60
N GLU A 157 -17.40 -6.97 15.44
CA GLU A 157 -18.14 -7.09 14.17
C GLU A 157 -18.80 -5.79 13.69
N ARG A 158 -18.26 -4.64 14.11
CA ARG A 158 -18.77 -3.30 13.78
C ARG A 158 -18.29 -2.77 12.42
N LEU A 159 -17.13 -3.23 11.95
CA LEU A 159 -16.70 -2.96 10.56
C LEU A 159 -17.67 -3.64 9.59
N ALA A 160 -17.82 -4.95 9.77
CA ALA A 160 -18.81 -5.81 9.13
C ALA A 160 -18.83 -7.16 9.90
N PRO A 161 -19.85 -8.01 9.71
CA PRO A 161 -19.83 -9.36 10.27
C PRO A 161 -18.62 -10.16 9.81
N LEU A 162 -17.98 -10.93 10.69
CA LEU A 162 -16.74 -11.66 10.37
C LEU A 162 -16.93 -12.61 9.17
N ARG A 163 -18.06 -13.33 9.15
CA ARG A 163 -18.45 -14.20 8.02
C ARG A 163 -18.54 -13.51 6.66
N VAL A 164 -18.67 -12.18 6.64
CA VAL A 164 -18.66 -11.36 5.42
C VAL A 164 -17.23 -10.93 5.10
N LEU A 165 -16.48 -10.46 6.10
CA LEU A 165 -15.07 -10.07 5.93
C LEU A 165 -14.21 -11.22 5.42
N ASP A 166 -14.38 -12.42 5.99
CA ASP A 166 -13.60 -13.62 5.65
C ASP A 166 -13.79 -14.08 4.19
N LYS A 167 -14.78 -13.55 3.47
CA LYS A 167 -14.97 -13.81 2.03
C LYS A 167 -14.05 -12.97 1.15
N PHE A 168 -13.58 -11.83 1.65
CA PHE A 168 -12.86 -10.82 0.86
C PHE A 168 -11.44 -10.59 1.36
N PHE A 169 -11.20 -10.88 2.64
CA PHE A 169 -9.91 -10.78 3.29
C PHE A 169 -9.56 -12.18 3.79
N ASP A 170 -8.37 -12.67 3.45
CA ASP A 170 -7.85 -13.88 4.07
C ASP A 170 -7.81 -13.63 5.59
N PRO A 171 -8.46 -14.46 6.43
CA PRO A 171 -8.47 -14.30 7.88
C PRO A 171 -7.06 -14.36 8.50
N GLY A 172 -6.03 -14.65 7.71
CA GLY A 172 -4.65 -14.50 8.14
C GLY A 172 -4.25 -15.52 9.19
N ILE A 173 -5.09 -16.55 9.41
CA ILE A 173 -4.63 -17.83 9.96
C ILE A 173 -3.83 -18.50 8.86
N ARG A 174 -2.66 -17.92 8.59
CA ARG A 174 -1.61 -18.66 7.94
C ARG A 174 -1.36 -19.83 8.86
N ARG A 175 -1.55 -21.04 8.35
CA ARG A 175 -1.06 -22.22 9.05
C ARG A 175 0.44 -22.02 9.29
N PRO A 176 1.03 -22.55 10.36
CA PRO A 176 2.46 -22.38 10.65
C PRO A 176 3.37 -22.60 9.43
N GLU A 177 2.98 -23.54 8.55
CA GLU A 177 3.67 -23.87 7.30
C GLU A 177 3.66 -22.75 6.25
N MET A 178 2.78 -21.75 6.39
CA MET A 178 2.60 -20.62 5.47
C MET A 178 3.19 -19.30 6.01
N TRP A 179 3.89 -19.32 7.14
CA TRP A 179 4.45 -18.10 7.76
C TRP A 179 5.63 -17.49 6.99
N GLY A 180 6.01 -18.05 5.83
CA GLY A 180 7.19 -17.62 5.06
C GLY A 180 8.50 -17.90 5.81
N VAL A 181 8.40 -18.49 7.00
CA VAL A 181 9.46 -19.11 7.75
C VAL A 181 9.03 -20.56 7.81
N SER A 182 9.71 -21.43 7.07
CA SER A 182 9.66 -22.84 7.42
C SER A 182 9.97 -22.92 8.93
N PRO A 183 9.18 -23.65 9.76
CA PRO A 183 9.47 -23.76 11.19
C PRO A 183 10.88 -24.35 11.42
N ASP A 184 11.38 -25.10 10.45
CA ASP A 184 12.79 -25.40 10.29
C ASP A 184 13.47 -24.25 9.54
N SER A 185 14.55 -23.71 10.11
CA SER A 185 15.43 -22.74 9.45
C SER A 185 15.58 -23.08 7.96
N THR A 186 15.24 -22.16 7.06
CA THR A 186 15.66 -22.23 5.65
C THR A 186 17.16 -21.98 5.52
N GLY A 187 17.91 -22.14 6.62
CA GLY A 187 19.35 -22.07 6.67
C GLY A 187 19.91 -22.87 5.52
N ILE A 188 20.62 -22.16 4.66
CA ILE A 188 21.67 -22.72 3.84
C ILE A 188 22.43 -23.73 4.70
N SER A 189 22.65 -24.94 4.15
CA SER A 189 23.38 -25.99 4.86
C SER A 189 24.69 -25.45 5.44
N ASP A 190 25.22 -26.04 6.51
CA ASP A 190 26.51 -25.58 7.07
C ASP A 190 27.62 -25.50 6.01
N ALA A 191 27.57 -26.38 5.01
CA ALA A 191 28.45 -26.34 3.85
C ALA A 191 28.27 -25.07 3.01
N GLU A 192 27.02 -24.71 2.71
CA GLU A 192 26.68 -23.55 1.90
C GLU A 192 26.85 -22.22 2.67
N LEU A 193 26.59 -22.21 3.97
CA LEU A 193 26.95 -21.11 4.87
C LEU A 193 28.46 -20.88 4.92
N SER A 194 29.24 -21.96 5.06
CA SER A 194 30.70 -21.90 5.07
C SER A 194 31.26 -21.35 3.76
N VAL A 195 30.68 -21.73 2.62
CA VAL A 195 31.06 -21.18 1.30
C VAL A 195 30.76 -19.68 1.23
N LYS A 196 29.58 -19.24 1.66
CA LYS A 196 29.23 -17.81 1.62
C LYS A 196 30.05 -16.95 2.59
N ILE A 197 30.36 -17.45 3.78
CA ILE A 197 31.27 -16.78 4.72
C ILE A 197 32.65 -16.65 4.10
N ARG A 198 33.17 -17.72 3.49
CA ARG A 198 34.46 -17.68 2.80
C ARG A 198 34.48 -16.66 1.67
N LEU A 199 33.45 -16.65 0.81
CA LEU A 199 33.32 -15.65 -0.26
C LEU A 199 33.29 -14.22 0.28
N GLY A 200 32.66 -13.98 1.43
CA GLY A 200 32.67 -12.68 2.10
C GLY A 200 34.04 -12.30 2.65
N VAL A 201 34.76 -13.25 3.24
CA VAL A 201 36.15 -13.05 3.71
C VAL A 201 37.07 -12.77 2.53
N ASP A 202 37.02 -13.59 1.48
CA ASP A 202 37.82 -13.43 0.27
C ASP A 202 37.56 -12.08 -0.41
N PHE A 203 36.32 -11.59 -0.40
CA PHE A 203 35.97 -10.27 -0.93
C PHE A 203 36.64 -9.14 -0.13
N VAL A 204 36.63 -9.23 1.21
CA VAL A 204 37.22 -8.21 2.09
C VAL A 204 38.75 -8.26 2.07
N GLU A 205 39.34 -9.45 2.03
CA GLU A 205 40.80 -9.64 2.02
C GLU A 205 41.46 -9.25 0.69
N ASN A 206 40.71 -9.24 -0.42
CA ASN A 206 41.20 -8.85 -1.74
C ASN A 206 40.82 -7.42 -2.16
N THR A 207 40.32 -6.60 -1.22
CA THR A 207 40.15 -5.13 -1.34
C THR A 207 41.14 -4.39 -0.46
#